data_AF-A0A250IFP5-F1
#
_entry.id   AF-A0A250IFP5-F1
#
_cell.length_a   1.000
_cell.length_b   1.000
_cell.length_c   1.000
_cell.angle_alpha   90.00
_cell.angle_beta   90.00
_cell.angle_gamma   90.00
#
_symmetry.space_group_name_H-M   'P 1'
#
loop_
_entity.id
_entity.type
_entity.pdbx_description
1 polymer ?
#
loop_
_entity_poly.entity_id
_entity_poly.type
_entity_poly.pdbx_seq_one_letter_code
_entity_poly.pdbx_strand_id
1 'polypeptide(L)'
;MVEACLAEDLPALVHREACSKPSCSPKFQVLVRPEDAPRVDALLQRHWRDSLVREGLVPSGAPLLALPEEGELPCPACGTAAALVEGACSDCGLQLE
;
A
#
# COMPACT_ATOMS: atom_id res chain seq x y z
N MET A 1 11.70 -13.88 9.10
CA MET A 1 11.91 -13.66 7.65
C MET A 1 13.00 -14.58 7.13
N VAL A 2 14.15 -14.66 7.82
CA VAL A 2 15.16 -15.68 7.51
C VAL A 2 14.58 -17.08 7.59
N GLU A 3 13.77 -17.37 8.61
CA GLU A 3 13.07 -18.65 8.77
C GLU A 3 12.18 -18.96 7.57
N ALA A 4 11.49 -17.95 7.04
CA ALA A 4 10.62 -18.10 5.88
C ALA A 4 11.43 -18.35 4.59
N CYS A 5 12.59 -17.71 4.44
CA CYS A 5 13.50 -17.99 3.33
C CYS A 5 14.03 -19.43 3.41
N LEU A 6 14.51 -19.85 4.59
CA LEU A 6 15.04 -21.19 4.82
C LEU A 6 13.99 -22.28 4.58
N ALA A 7 12.72 -22.03 4.91
CA ALA A 7 11.61 -22.94 4.63
C ALA A 7 11.30 -23.12 3.14
N GLU A 8 11.74 -22.19 2.28
CA GLU A 8 11.61 -22.28 0.81
C GLU A 8 12.94 -22.64 0.11
N ASP A 9 13.86 -23.24 0.86
CA ASP A 9 15.21 -23.62 0.40
C ASP A 9 16.00 -22.42 -0.17
N LEU A 10 15.76 -21.22 0.38
CA LEU A 10 16.51 -20.00 0.05
C LEU A 10 17.56 -19.74 1.13
N PRO A 11 18.87 -19.85 0.81
CA PRO A 11 19.93 -19.52 1.76
C PRO A 11 19.83 -18.06 2.19
N ALA A 12 19.58 -17.84 3.48
CA ALA A 12 19.43 -16.51 4.06
C ALA A 12 20.16 -16.41 5.40
N LEU A 13 20.70 -15.23 5.69
CA LEU A 13 21.37 -14.94 6.95
C LEU A 13 21.01 -13.54 7.47
N VAL A 14 20.97 -13.40 8.80
CA VAL A 14 20.73 -12.10 9.44
C VAL A 14 22.06 -11.39 9.63
N HIS A 15 22.21 -10.21 9.04
CA HIS A 15 23.26 -9.28 9.38
C HIS A 15 22.70 -8.17 10.27
N ARG A 16 23.41 -7.88 11.37
CA ARG A 16 23.08 -6.78 12.26
C ARG A 16 24.03 -5.63 12.00
N GLU A 17 23.55 -4.62 11.28
CA GLU A 17 24.28 -3.37 11.14
C GLU A 17 23.81 -2.39 12.22
N ALA A 18 24.67 -2.12 13.20
CA ALA A 18 24.40 -1.12 14.22
C ALA A 18 24.94 0.23 13.74
N CYS A 19 24.06 1.22 13.57
CA CYS A 19 24.51 2.60 13.46
C CYS A 19 25.14 3.03 14.79
N SER A 20 26.28 3.70 14.76
CA SER A 20 27.01 4.16 15.93
C SER A 20 26.37 5.33 16.68
N LYS A 21 25.18 5.79 16.26
CA LYS A 21 24.46 6.92 16.87
C LYS A 21 23.48 6.43 17.94
N PRO A 22 23.38 7.10 19.10
CA PRO A 22 22.60 6.63 20.26
C PRO A 22 21.08 6.62 20.07
N SER A 23 20.55 7.17 18.98
CA SER A 23 19.11 7.23 18.67
C SER A 23 18.68 6.36 17.49
N CYS A 24 19.58 5.57 16.91
CA CYS A 24 19.21 4.73 15.77
C CYS A 24 18.46 3.48 16.21
N SER A 25 17.30 3.23 15.61
CA SER A 25 16.59 1.96 15.78
C SER A 25 17.42 0.80 15.25
N PRO A 26 17.39 -0.38 15.90
CA PRO A 26 18.12 -1.54 15.42
C PRO A 26 17.64 -1.91 14.01
N LYS A 27 18.59 -2.05 13.08
CA LYS A 27 18.33 -2.53 11.72
C LYS A 27 18.86 -3.94 11.60
N PHE A 28 17.98 -4.84 11.17
CA PHE A 28 18.34 -6.20 10.77
C PHE A 28 18.24 -6.26 9.26
N GLN A 29 19.30 -6.74 8.62
CA GLN A 29 19.34 -6.98 7.19
C GLN A 29 19.24 -8.49 6.97
N VAL A 30 18.38 -8.90 6.04
CA VAL A 30 18.36 -10.27 5.56
C VAL A 30 19.18 -10.30 4.29
N LEU A 31 20.31 -11.01 4.33
CA LEU A 31 21.18 -11.17 3.19
C LEU A 31 20.84 -12.48 2.49
N VAL A 32 20.65 -12.39 1.18
CA VAL A 32 20.33 -13.50 0.27
C VAL A 32 21.22 -13.38 -0.96
N ARG A 33 21.31 -14.46 -1.73
CA ARG A 33 22.08 -14.41 -2.99
C ARG A 33 21.33 -13.54 -4.02
N PRO A 34 22.03 -12.82 -4.90
CA PRO A 34 21.39 -11.98 -5.90
C PRO A 34 20.40 -12.74 -6.80
N GLU A 35 20.73 -13.99 -7.16
CA GLU A 35 19.88 -14.88 -7.96
C GLU A 35 18.55 -15.22 -7.30
N ASP A 36 18.49 -15.17 -5.97
CA ASP A 36 17.30 -15.49 -5.17
C ASP A 36 16.40 -14.26 -4.94
N ALA A 37 16.85 -13.05 -5.29
CA ALA A 37 16.13 -11.81 -5.01
C ALA A 37 14.67 -11.80 -5.51
N PRO A 38 14.35 -12.26 -6.74
CA PRO A 38 12.95 -12.30 -7.19
C PRO A 38 12.06 -13.22 -6.36
N ARG A 39 12.61 -14.34 -5.87
CA ARG A 39 11.87 -15.30 -5.02
C ARG A 39 11.61 -14.71 -3.64
N VAL A 40 12.60 -14.03 -3.08
CA VAL A 40 12.49 -13.36 -1.78
C VAL A 40 11.51 -12.18 -1.83
N ASP A 41 11.46 -11.44 -2.93
CA ASP A 41 10.45 -10.39 -3.13
C ASP A 41 9.03 -10.96 -3.13
N ALA A 42 8.79 -12.03 -3.90
CA ALA A 42 7.50 -12.71 -3.91
C ALA A 42 7.09 -13.23 -2.51
N LEU A 43 8.06 -13.76 -1.76
CA LEU A 43 7.87 -14.21 -0.38
C LEU A 43 7.49 -13.05 0.56
N LEU A 44 8.18 -11.92 0.47
CA LEU A 44 7.89 -10.70 1.23
C LEU A 44 6.47 -10.18 0.93
N GLN A 45 6.13 -10.10 -0.36
CA GLN A 45 4.81 -9.65 -0.79
C GLN A 45 3.68 -10.54 -0.27
N ARG A 46 3.88 -11.85 -0.25
CA ARG A 46 2.93 -12.81 0.32
C ARG A 46 2.77 -12.60 1.83
N HIS A 47 3.87 -12.56 2.58
CA HIS A 47 3.84 -12.34 4.03
C HIS A 47 3.19 -11.02 4.42
N TRP A 48 3.43 -9.95 3.65
CA TRP A 48 2.79 -8.67 3.86
C TRP A 48 1.27 -8.76 3.68
N ARG A 49 0.80 -9.34 2.57
CA ARG A 49 -0.64 -9.58 2.35
C ARG A 49 -1.28 -10.44 3.43
N ASP A 50 -0.63 -11.52 3.83
CA ASP A 50 -1.13 -12.39 4.91
C ASP A 50 -1.23 -11.64 6.24
N SER A 51 -0.32 -10.70 6.48
CA SER A 51 -0.39 -9.81 7.65
C SER A 51 -1.55 -8.84 7.54
N LEU A 52 -1.79 -8.20 6.40
CA LEU A 52 -2.96 -7.34 6.21
C LEU A 52 -4.28 -8.11 6.43
N VAL A 53 -4.38 -9.35 5.95
CA VAL A 53 -5.56 -10.19 6.16
C VAL A 53 -5.74 -10.51 7.65
N ARG A 54 -4.67 -10.93 8.32
CA ARG A 54 -4.70 -11.26 9.75
C ARG A 54 -5.11 -10.07 10.62
N GLU A 55 -4.64 -8.87 10.30
CA GLU A 55 -5.00 -7.64 11.01
C GLU A 55 -6.37 -7.07 10.59
N GLY A 56 -7.11 -7.74 9.69
CA GLY A 56 -8.40 -7.27 9.20
C GLY A 56 -8.32 -5.99 8.36
N LEU A 57 -7.14 -5.64 7.85
CA LEU A 57 -6.88 -4.46 7.02
C LEU A 57 -7.17 -4.71 5.54
N VAL A 58 -7.30 -5.98 5.14
CA VAL A 58 -7.90 -6.31 3.84
C VAL A 58 -9.41 -6.27 4.00
N PRO A 59 -10.14 -5.44 3.22
CA PRO A 59 -11.59 -5.43 3.27
C PRO A 59 -12.13 -6.82 2.92
N SER A 60 -12.60 -7.55 3.94
CA SER A 60 -13.31 -8.80 3.72
C SER A 60 -14.69 -8.47 3.18
N GLY A 61 -14.85 -8.53 1.86
CA GLY A 61 -16.15 -8.36 1.21
C GLY A 61 -16.73 -6.95 1.29
N ALA A 62 -15.93 -5.91 1.52
CA ALA A 62 -16.37 -4.60 1.07
C ALA A 62 -16.51 -4.71 -0.45
N PRO A 63 -17.68 -4.40 -1.04
CA PRO A 63 -17.69 -4.09 -2.45
C PRO A 63 -16.57 -3.07 -2.61
N LEU A 64 -15.68 -3.26 -3.59
CA LEU A 64 -15.02 -2.11 -4.18
C LEU A 64 -16.15 -1.11 -4.34
N LEU A 65 -16.17 -0.02 -3.55
CA LEU A 65 -17.09 1.08 -3.80
C LEU A 65 -16.87 1.29 -5.29
N ALA A 66 -17.87 0.90 -6.08
CA ALA A 66 -17.77 1.06 -7.52
C ALA A 66 -17.46 2.53 -7.64
N LEU A 67 -16.21 2.86 -8.01
CA LEU A 67 -15.89 4.20 -8.43
C LEU A 67 -16.98 4.44 -9.48
N PRO A 68 -17.88 5.42 -9.26
CA PRO A 68 -19.01 5.59 -10.15
C PRO A 68 -18.46 5.57 -11.56
N GLU A 69 -18.79 4.53 -12.32
CA GLU A 69 -18.30 4.38 -13.68
C GLU A 69 -18.80 5.62 -14.41
N GLU A 70 -17.87 6.50 -14.78
CA GLU A 70 -18.07 7.64 -15.67
C GLU A 70 -19.37 8.44 -15.39
N GLY A 71 -19.51 8.94 -14.16
CA GLY A 71 -20.54 9.91 -13.80
C GLY A 71 -19.94 11.17 -13.21
N GLU A 72 -20.46 12.35 -13.58
CA GLU A 72 -20.08 13.61 -12.93
C GLU A 72 -20.33 13.51 -11.42
N LEU A 73 -19.29 13.73 -10.62
CA LEU A 73 -19.42 13.75 -9.16
C LEU A 73 -20.32 14.92 -8.75
N PRO A 74 -21.25 14.72 -7.79
CA PRO A 74 -22.10 15.80 -7.32
C PRO A 74 -21.26 16.88 -6.62
N CYS A 75 -21.61 18.14 -6.87
CA CYS A 75 -20.99 19.30 -6.23
C CYS A 75 -21.06 19.16 -4.69
N PRO A 76 -19.95 19.32 -3.95
CA PRO A 76 -19.94 19.15 -2.50
C PRO A 76 -20.72 20.22 -1.73
N ALA A 77 -21.05 21.37 -2.36
CA ALA A 77 -21.85 22.42 -1.72
C ALA A 77 -23.36 22.27 -1.95
N CYS A 78 -23.80 22.01 -3.18
CA CYS A 78 -25.22 21.99 -3.52
C CYS A 78 -25.77 20.62 -3.93
N GLY A 79 -24.91 19.62 -4.11
CA GLY A 79 -25.32 18.27 -4.52
C GLY A 79 -25.66 18.11 -6.01
N THR A 80 -25.60 19.18 -6.81
CA THR A 80 -25.82 19.11 -8.25
C THR A 80 -24.73 18.29 -8.93
N ALA A 81 -25.12 17.25 -9.68
CA ALA A 81 -24.26 16.58 -10.65
C ALA A 81 -24.36 17.30 -12.00
N ALA A 82 -23.48 18.27 -12.23
CA ALA A 82 -23.38 19.04 -13.47
C ALA A 82 -21.91 19.39 -13.77
N ALA A 83 -21.60 19.53 -15.06
CA ALA A 83 -20.29 19.95 -15.54
C ALA A 83 -19.82 21.27 -14.92
N LEU A 84 -18.51 21.36 -14.69
CA LEU A 84 -17.90 22.61 -14.27
C LEU A 84 -17.81 23.59 -15.44
N VAL A 85 -18.14 24.85 -15.17
CA VAL A 85 -17.93 25.96 -16.10
C VAL A 85 -16.79 26.80 -15.51
N GLU A 86 -15.65 26.82 -16.21
CA GLU A 86 -14.44 27.54 -15.75
C GLU A 86 -13.96 27.14 -14.34
N GLY A 87 -14.16 25.87 -13.95
CA GLY A 87 -13.79 25.35 -12.63
C GLY A 87 -14.82 25.61 -11.52
N ALA A 88 -15.93 26.27 -11.84
CA ALA A 88 -17.04 26.52 -10.92
C ALA A 88 -18.22 25.57 -11.15
N CYS A 89 -18.92 25.23 -10.09
CA CYS A 89 -20.24 24.61 -10.19
C CYS A 89 -21.22 25.57 -10.88
N SER A 90 -21.89 25.13 -11.93
CA SER A 90 -22.87 25.92 -12.70
C SER A 90 -24.07 26.39 -11.89
N ASP A 91 -24.46 25.65 -10.85
CA ASP A 91 -25.66 25.97 -10.06
C ASP A 91 -25.38 26.86 -8.85
N CYS A 92 -24.31 26.60 -8.10
CA CYS A 92 -24.03 27.32 -6.85
C CYS A 92 -22.82 28.25 -6.92
N GLY A 93 -22.04 28.21 -8.01
CA GLY A 93 -20.85 29.04 -8.19
C GLY A 93 -19.68 28.66 -7.28
N LEU A 94 -19.70 27.50 -6.61
CA LEU A 94 -18.56 27.02 -5.83
C LEU A 94 -17.36 26.77 -6.76
N GLN A 95 -16.23 27.41 -6.47
CA GLN A 95 -14.96 27.18 -7.14
C GLN A 95 -14.29 25.91 -6.59
N LEU A 96 -13.92 24.98 -7.48
CA LEU A 96 -13.33 23.68 -7.15
C LEU A 96 -11.87 23.54 -7.62
N GLU A 97 -11.19 24.67 -7.86
CA GLU A 97 -9.75 24.77 -8.24
C GLU A 97 -8.81 23.91 -7.38
#